data_AF-A0A535EVI0-F1
#
_entry.id   AF-A0A535EVI0-F1
#
_cell.length_a   1.000
_cell.length_b   1.000
_cell.length_c   1.000
_cell.angle_alpha   90.00
_cell.angle_beta   90.00
_cell.angle_gamma   90.00
#
_symmetry.space_group_name_H-M   'P 1'
#
loop_
_entity.id
_entity.type
_entity.pdbx_description
1 polymer ?
#
loop_
_entity_poly.entity_id
_entity_poly.type
_entity_poly.pdbx_seq_one_letter_code
_entity_poly.pdbx_strand_id
1 'polypeptide(L)' 'MSTQASTRSSSGLIVPIAAVVIGVVLVLLAQFTLDALADSSDTWHNIQHGTFFVGGILVGLGGTLLWASGRRA' A
#
# COMPACT_ATOMS: atom_id res chain seq x y z
N MET A 1 -1.98 12.85 -41.11
CA MET A 1 -1.28 12.08 -40.07
C MET A 1 -1.75 12.59 -38.72
N SER A 2 -2.71 11.91 -38.07
CA SER A 2 -3.15 12.29 -36.73
C SER A 2 -2.28 11.58 -35.70
N THR A 3 -1.56 12.36 -34.91
CA THR A 3 -0.87 11.91 -33.70
C THR A 3 -1.92 11.62 -32.62
N GLN A 4 -2.52 10.43 -32.64
CA GLN A 4 -3.18 9.87 -31.47
C GLN A 4 -2.10 9.53 -30.44
N ALA A 5 -1.65 10.55 -29.69
CA ALA A 5 -0.93 10.32 -28.45
C ALA A 5 -1.87 9.54 -27.53
N SER A 6 -1.55 8.26 -27.33
CA SER A 6 -2.31 7.33 -26.51
C SER A 6 -2.49 7.88 -25.11
N THR A 7 -3.68 8.41 -24.80
CA THR A 7 -4.12 8.68 -23.44
C THR A 7 -4.32 7.34 -22.73
N ARG A 8 -3.23 6.69 -22.30
CA ARG A 8 -3.31 5.60 -21.34
C ARG A 8 -3.95 6.19 -20.10
N SER A 9 -5.14 5.70 -19.74
CA SER A 9 -5.92 6.19 -18.61
C SER A 9 -5.11 6.10 -17.32
N SER A 10 -4.59 7.24 -16.87
CA SER A 10 -3.79 7.39 -15.65
C SER A 10 -4.53 6.85 -14.42
N SER A 11 -5.86 6.87 -14.45
CA SER A 11 -6.76 6.34 -13.42
C SER A 11 -6.49 4.87 -13.07
N GLY A 12 -6.03 4.05 -14.02
CA GLY A 12 -5.73 2.63 -13.77
C GLY A 12 -4.52 2.39 -12.86
N LEU A 13 -3.61 3.38 -12.74
CA LEU A 13 -2.42 3.30 -11.91
C LEU A 13 -2.61 3.95 -10.54
N ILE A 14 -3.56 4.88 -10.40
CA ILE A 14 -3.79 5.61 -9.14
C ILE A 14 -4.14 4.65 -8.01
N VAL A 15 -5.07 3.73 -8.23
CA VAL A 15 -5.53 2.78 -7.21
C VAL A 15 -4.38 1.92 -6.66
N PRO A 16 -3.59 1.21 -7.50
CA PRO A 16 -2.53 0.37 -6.97
C PRO A 16 -1.35 1.18 -6.38
N ILE A 17 -1.06 2.39 -6.89
CA ILE A 17 -0.09 3.30 -6.26
C ILE A 17 -0.59 3.74 -4.87
N ALA A 18 -1.85 4.18 -4.77
CA ALA A 18 -2.45 4.59 -3.50
C ALA A 18 -2.43 3.44 -2.49
N ALA A 19 -2.73 2.20 -2.92
CA ALA A 19 -2.64 1.02 -2.07
C ALA A 19 -1.21 0.81 -1.52
N VAL A 20 -0.18 0.92 -2.36
CA VAL A 20 1.21 0.82 -1.89
C VAL A 20 1.55 1.93 -0.90
N VAL A 21 1.22 3.19 -1.22
CA VAL A 21 1.52 4.34 -0.36
C VAL A 21 0.84 4.19 1.01
N ILE A 22 -0.46 3.88 1.02
CA ILE A 22 -1.22 3.66 2.26
C ILE A 22 -0.64 2.49 3.05
N GLY A 23 -0.31 1.38 2.37
CA GLY A 23 0.29 0.22 3.01
C GLY A 23 1.62 0.53 3.69
N VAL A 24 2.50 1.28 3.02
CA VAL A 24 3.78 1.74 3.59
C VAL A 24 3.53 2.64 4.81
N VAL A 25 2.61 3.60 4.71
CA VAL A 25 2.27 4.49 5.83
C VAL A 25 1.76 3.69 7.04
N LEU A 26 0.90 2.68 6.83
CA LEU A 26 0.42 1.83 7.92
C LEU A 26 1.57 1.04 8.58
N VAL A 27 2.48 0.47 7.79
CA VAL A 27 3.66 -0.24 8.32
C VAL A 27 4.54 0.70 9.14
N LEU A 28 4.77 1.93 8.68
CA LEU A 28 5.55 2.93 9.43
C LEU A 28 4.85 3.36 10.73
N LEU A 29 3.52 3.54 10.70
CA LEU A 29 2.74 3.84 11.91
C LEU A 29 2.82 2.69 12.92
N ALA A 30 2.70 1.45 12.46
CA ALA A 30 2.87 0.28 13.31
C ALA A 30 4.27 0.20 13.92
N GLN A 31 5.32 0.45 13.12
CA GLN A 31 6.70 0.32 13.55
C GLN A 31 7.18 1.43 14.50
N PHE A 32 6.73 2.67 14.30
CA PHE A 32 7.29 3.82 15.03
C PHE A 32 6.31 4.45 16.02
N THR A 33 5.01 4.46 15.70
CA THR A 33 4.01 5.13 16.54
C THR A 33 3.38 4.16 17.53
N LEU A 34 3.01 2.96 17.07
CA LEU A 34 2.34 1.97 17.91
C LEU A 34 3.29 1.17 18.80
N ASP A 35 4.60 1.25 18.58
CA ASP A 35 5.62 0.45 19.29
C ASP A 35 5.58 0.64 20.81
N ALA A 36 5.68 1.90 21.27
CA ALA A 36 5.60 2.21 22.69
C ALA A 36 4.23 1.86 23.31
N LEU A 37 3.16 1.90 22.51
CA LEU A 37 1.84 1.49 22.98
C LEU A 37 1.74 -0.03 23.07
N ALA A 38 2.32 -0.76 22.11
CA ALA A 38 2.35 -2.22 22.08
C ALA A 38 3.06 -2.80 23.31
N ASP A 39 4.14 -2.17 23.76
CA ASP A 39 4.85 -2.55 24.99
C ASP A 39 4.03 -2.36 26.26
N SER A 40 2.97 -1.56 26.22
CA SER A 40 2.14 -1.25 27.39
C SER A 40 0.99 -2.22 27.62
N SER A 41 0.52 -2.94 26.58
CA SER A 41 -0.59 -3.90 26.72
C SER A 41 -0.74 -4.84 25.52
N ASP A 42 -1.27 -6.04 25.77
CA ASP A 42 -1.60 -7.03 24.74
C ASP A 42 -2.60 -6.49 23.71
N THR A 43 -3.51 -5.61 24.11
CA THR A 43 -4.49 -5.02 23.19
C THR A 43 -3.79 -4.15 22.15
N TRP A 44 -2.89 -3.27 22.58
CA TRP A 44 -2.10 -2.45 21.67
C TRP A 44 -1.12 -3.28 20.83
N HIS A 45 -0.53 -4.32 21.41
CA HIS A 45 0.31 -5.25 20.69
C HIS A 45 -0.44 -5.94 19.52
N ASN A 46 -1.66 -6.40 19.77
CA ASN A 46 -2.52 -6.97 18.74
C ASN A 46 -2.94 -5.95 17.68
N ILE A 47 -3.21 -4.69 18.08
CA ILE A 47 -3.51 -3.60 17.14
C ILE A 47 -2.29 -3.32 16.24
N GLN A 48 -1.08 -3.30 16.80
CA GLN A 48 0.16 -3.13 16.03
C GLN A 48 0.32 -4.25 14.99
N HIS A 49 0.17 -5.52 15.41
CA HIS A 49 0.22 -6.66 14.50
C HIS A 49 -0.86 -6.62 13.41
N GLY A 50 -2.10 -6.26 13.76
CA GLY A 50 -3.17 -6.07 12.80
C GLY A 50 -2.85 -4.97 11.78
N THR A 51 -2.24 -3.87 12.25
CA THR A 51 -1.81 -2.76 11.39
C THR A 51 -0.70 -3.19 10.42
N PHE A 52 0.30 -3.95 10.90
CA PHE A 52 1.32 -4.55 10.04
C PHE A 52 0.72 -5.48 8.99
N PHE A 53 -0.22 -6.34 9.39
CA PHE A 53 -0.87 -7.29 8.48
C PHE A 53 -1.62 -6.59 7.35
N VAL A 54 -2.46 -5.60 7.69
CA VAL A 54 -3.22 -4.82 6.69
C VAL A 54 -2.26 -4.02 5.79
N GLY A 55 -1.24 -3.37 6.38
CA GLY A 55 -0.23 -2.64 5.63
C GLY A 55 0.52 -3.53 4.63
N GLY A 56 0.95 -4.72 5.05
CA GLY A 56 1.60 -5.72 4.21
C GLY A 56 0.71 -6.20 3.06
N ILE A 57 -0.57 -6.47 3.32
CA ILE A 57 -1.54 -6.84 2.26
C ILE A 57 -1.66 -5.73 1.22
N LEU A 58 -1.80 -4.47 1.64
CA LEU A 58 -1.95 -3.35 0.71
C LEU A 58 -0.71 -3.15 -0.15
N VAL A 59 0.50 -3.25 0.43
CA VAL A 59 1.76 -3.21 -0.32
C VAL A 59 1.84 -4.38 -1.31
N GLY A 60 1.56 -5.60 -0.87
CA GLY A 60 1.61 -6.79 -1.72
C GLY A 60 0.64 -6.75 -2.90
N LEU A 61 -0.63 -6.42 -2.64
CA LEU A 61 -1.66 -6.30 -3.67
C LEU A 61 -1.39 -5.12 -4.61
N GLY A 62 -1.09 -3.93 -4.07
CA GLY A 62 -0.78 -2.75 -4.85
C GLY A 62 0.45 -2.95 -5.75
N GLY A 63 1.52 -3.53 -5.21
CA GLY A 63 2.72 -3.88 -5.96
C GLY A 63 2.45 -4.91 -7.06
N THR A 64 1.67 -5.94 -6.76
CA THR A 64 1.29 -6.97 -7.75
C THR A 64 0.48 -6.37 -8.90
N LEU A 65 -0.48 -5.50 -8.60
CA LEU A 65 -1.30 -4.81 -9.60
C LEU A 65 -0.49 -3.82 -10.43
N LEU A 66 0.42 -3.07 -9.80
CA LEU A 66 1.37 -2.20 -10.48
C LEU A 66 2.24 -3.00 -11.46
N TRP A 67 2.83 -4.11 -11.01
CA TRP A 67 3.64 -4.97 -11.85
C TRP A 67 2.83 -5.55 -13.03
N ALA A 68 1.62 -6.04 -12.76
CA ALA A 68 0.73 -6.54 -13.81
C ALA A 68 0.36 -5.45 -14.83
N SER A 69 0.18 -4.20 -14.38
CA SER A 69 -0.07 -3.06 -15.28
C SER A 69 1.12 -2.74 -16.17
N GLY A 70 2.35 -2.81 -15.63
CA GLY A 70 3.59 -2.58 -16.37
C GLY A 70 3.90 -3.66 -17.40
N ARG A 71 3.49 -4.91 -17.17
CA ARG A 71 3.63 -5.99 -18.17
C ARG A 71 2.62 -5.94 -19.32
N ARG A 72 1.49 -5.26 -19.12
CA ARG A 72 0.45 -5.08 -20.16
C ARG A 72 0.69 -3.83 -21.02
N ALA A 73 1.65 -3.00 -20.63
CA ALA A 73 1.97 -1.68 -21.18
C ALA A 73 2.97 -1.76 -22.33
#